data_AF-A0A921IUB9-F1
#
_entry.id   AF-A0A921IUB9-F1
#
_cell.length_a   1.000
_cell.length_b   1.000
_cell.length_c   1.000
_cell.angle_alpha   90.00
_cell.angle_beta   90.00
_cell.angle_gamma   90.00
#
_symmetry.space_group_name_H-M   'P 1'
#
loop_
_entity.id
_entity.type
_entity.pdbx_description
1 polymer ?
#
loop_
_entity_poly.entity_id
_entity_poly.type
_entity_poly.pdbx_seq_one_letter_code
_entity_poly.pdbx_strand_id
1 'polypeptide(L)'
;MLEADAKRLGLRGVSKLRKAELAHAIAEALRDGELAARELTDFLLDCHPAEFKTFKSILAMPQGAFSFTEAEAAEHPGLMVYAPYTRLYLHEGRFTAIIPDEYRQAMEHIDLDDLERQRSRAESIVHLGEVLVDFCGIVSIQGLAARVQELHGFTPGEDEARRTLAAAARREMPYAAFELWRDPQGDDAWYLVHSSLGDHALVDIVRRSMEREIDAIDFDSMSPQEQAALIERYADSAYLLHEVQEKQSQRDRYLHDLMALHREKDAEGPCPLPAELAQQDPFEWQAQLPEAINLRNWLDAHVPDDEDDMLFADDVVSELIEVNETSGEPNAFLNSAADMDQLTLTEDTQAILGRIMALANALPKWENNGWAPNALFEREVGHRVFHNPDGSEMRVGRNDPCPCGSGKKYKKCCGR
;
A
#
# COMPACT_ATOMS: atom_id res chain seq x y z
N MET A 1 8.20 8.86 27.48
CA MET A 1 7.44 7.60 27.53
C MET A 1 6.53 7.58 28.75
N LEU A 2 7.00 7.19 29.96
CA LEU A 2 6.13 7.06 31.15
C LEU A 2 5.26 8.30 31.49
N GLU A 3 5.77 9.53 31.36
CA GLU A 3 4.93 10.73 31.60
C GLU A 3 3.82 10.91 30.55
N ALA A 4 4.09 10.52 29.31
CA ALA A 4 3.09 10.55 28.25
C ALA A 4 2.03 9.47 28.50
N ASP A 5 2.45 8.27 28.89
CA ASP A 5 1.56 7.17 29.27
C ASP A 5 0.67 7.57 30.45
N ALA A 6 1.24 8.18 31.48
CA ALA A 6 0.47 8.63 32.63
C ALA A 6 -0.53 9.74 32.29
N LYS A 7 -0.17 10.68 31.41
CA LYS A 7 -1.10 11.70 30.89
C LYS A 7 -2.23 11.09 30.06
N ARG A 8 -1.91 10.11 29.20
CA ARG A 8 -2.86 9.36 28.38
C ARG A 8 -3.87 8.60 29.24
N LEU A 9 -3.40 8.02 30.35
CA LEU A 9 -4.22 7.38 31.39
C LEU A 9 -4.98 8.37 32.28
N GLY A 10 -4.81 9.69 32.09
CA GLY A 10 -5.50 10.72 32.88
C GLY A 10 -4.99 10.87 34.32
N LEU A 11 -3.80 10.36 34.63
CA LEU A 11 -3.22 10.42 35.97
C LEU A 11 -2.83 11.86 36.34
N ARG A 12 -3.31 12.32 37.49
CA ARG A 12 -3.04 13.67 38.02
C ARG A 12 -1.78 13.68 38.88
N GLY A 13 -1.06 14.80 38.87
CA GLY A 13 0.11 15.00 39.75
C GLY A 13 1.39 14.27 39.30
N VAL A 14 1.40 13.70 38.10
CA VAL A 14 2.49 12.88 37.55
C VAL A 14 3.83 13.60 37.42
N SER A 15 3.82 14.92 37.24
CA SER A 15 5.03 15.76 37.12
C SER A 15 5.86 15.86 38.40
N LYS A 16 5.36 15.34 39.52
CA LYS A 16 6.04 15.31 40.82
C LYS A 16 6.59 13.93 41.18
N LEU A 17 6.27 12.91 40.40
CA LEU A 17 6.66 11.52 40.69
C LEU A 17 8.03 11.20 40.09
N ARG A 18 8.84 10.45 40.83
CA ARG A 18 10.06 9.85 40.27
C ARG A 18 9.69 8.73 39.31
N LYS A 19 10.60 8.37 38.40
CA LYS A 19 10.36 7.35 37.36
C LYS A 19 9.77 6.03 37.89
N ALA A 20 10.26 5.53 39.02
CA ALA A 20 9.76 4.30 39.64
C ALA A 20 8.36 4.46 40.25
N GLU A 21 8.08 5.60 40.89
CA GLU A 21 6.76 5.91 41.47
C GLU A 21 5.73 6.13 40.36
N LEU A 22 6.13 6.77 39.26
CA LEU A 22 5.32 6.97 38.07
C LEU A 22 4.99 5.64 37.40
N ALA A 23 5.98 4.75 37.22
CA ALA A 23 5.76 3.41 36.67
C ALA A 23 4.80 2.59 37.56
N HIS A 24 4.95 2.68 38.88
CA HIS A 24 4.05 2.01 39.81
C HIS A 24 2.62 2.59 39.74
N ALA A 25 2.48 3.92 39.68
CA ALA A 25 1.18 4.57 39.54
C ALA A 25 0.47 4.19 38.23
N ILE A 26 1.21 4.08 37.12
CA ILE A 26 0.69 3.56 35.84
C ILE A 26 0.23 2.11 35.99
N ALA A 27 1.06 1.26 36.61
CA ALA A 27 0.73 -0.16 36.81
C ALA A 27 -0.51 -0.35 37.70
N GLU A 28 -0.67 0.43 38.77
CA GLU A 28 -1.86 0.42 39.62
C GLU A 28 -3.09 0.95 38.87
N ALA A 29 -2.94 1.98 38.04
CA ALA A 29 -4.03 2.49 37.22
C ALA A 29 -4.52 1.44 36.21
N LEU A 30 -3.61 0.70 35.59
CA LEU A 30 -3.94 -0.39 34.67
C LEU A 30 -4.54 -1.62 35.35
N ARG A 31 -4.69 -1.64 36.68
CA ARG A 31 -5.53 -2.64 37.38
C ARG A 31 -7.00 -2.27 37.43
N ASP A 32 -7.36 -1.04 37.10
CA ASP A 32 -8.74 -0.65 36.87
C ASP A 32 -9.23 -1.33 35.59
N GLY A 33 -10.22 -2.23 35.72
CA GLY A 33 -10.72 -3.03 34.61
C GLY A 33 -11.23 -2.22 33.43
N GLU A 34 -11.86 -1.05 33.67
CA GLU A 34 -12.37 -0.19 32.60
C GLU A 34 -11.21 0.54 31.89
N LEU A 35 -10.22 1.01 32.65
CA LEU A 35 -9.06 1.68 32.07
C LEU A 35 -8.20 0.70 31.27
N ALA A 36 -7.96 -0.50 31.83
CA ALA A 36 -7.27 -1.58 31.16
C ALA A 36 -7.98 -2.02 29.88
N ALA A 37 -9.32 -2.10 29.91
CA ALA A 37 -10.14 -2.43 28.76
C ALA A 37 -10.05 -1.40 27.65
N ARG A 38 -10.10 -0.10 27.99
CA ARG A 38 -9.92 0.96 27.00
C ARG A 38 -8.55 0.90 26.33
N GLU A 39 -7.50 0.74 27.12
CA GLU A 39 -6.13 0.64 26.62
C GLU A 39 -5.94 -0.58 25.72
N LEU A 40 -6.42 -1.74 26.17
CA LEU A 40 -6.39 -2.97 25.39
C LEU A 40 -7.22 -2.84 24.10
N THR A 41 -8.37 -2.17 24.13
CA THR A 41 -9.20 -1.89 22.95
C THR A 41 -8.42 -1.08 21.92
N ASP A 42 -7.77 0.02 22.32
CA ASP A 42 -6.95 0.84 21.42
C ASP A 42 -5.83 0.01 20.78
N PHE A 43 -5.12 -0.81 21.56
CA PHE A 43 -4.09 -1.72 21.03
C PHE A 43 -4.66 -2.75 20.05
N LEU A 44 -5.79 -3.37 20.40
CA LEU A 44 -6.41 -4.39 19.57
C LEU A 44 -7.06 -3.80 18.31
N LEU A 45 -7.44 -2.53 18.29
CA LEU A 45 -7.90 -1.85 17.06
C LEU A 45 -6.75 -1.63 16.07
N ASP A 46 -5.59 -1.21 16.56
CA ASP A 46 -4.46 -0.83 15.70
C ASP A 46 -3.54 -2.01 15.31
N CYS A 47 -3.57 -3.11 16.08
CA CYS A 47 -2.71 -4.27 15.85
C CYS A 47 -2.93 -4.94 14.47
N HIS A 48 -1.91 -5.67 14.00
CA HIS A 48 -1.96 -6.36 12.71
C HIS A 48 -3.11 -7.40 12.67
N PRO A 49 -3.74 -7.68 11.51
CA PRO A 49 -4.79 -8.69 11.44
C PRO A 49 -4.36 -10.08 11.97
N ALA A 50 -3.12 -10.51 11.68
CA ALA A 50 -2.57 -11.76 12.19
C ALA A 50 -2.37 -11.76 13.73
N GLU A 51 -2.01 -10.61 14.28
CA GLU A 51 -1.88 -10.36 15.71
C GLU A 51 -3.23 -10.49 16.41
N PHE A 52 -4.24 -9.80 15.90
CA PHE A 52 -5.61 -9.86 16.42
C PHE A 52 -6.18 -11.29 16.35
N LYS A 53 -5.96 -11.98 15.23
CA LYS A 53 -6.35 -13.39 15.06
C LYS A 53 -5.67 -14.29 16.08
N THR A 54 -4.38 -14.10 16.33
CA THR A 54 -3.64 -14.88 17.33
C THR A 54 -4.17 -14.61 18.73
N PHE A 55 -4.38 -13.33 19.08
CA PHE A 55 -4.97 -12.94 20.36
C PHE A 55 -6.32 -13.63 20.58
N LYS A 56 -7.26 -13.56 19.62
CA LYS A 56 -8.57 -14.25 19.74
C LYS A 56 -8.42 -15.76 19.89
N SER A 57 -7.50 -16.37 19.14
CA SER A 57 -7.27 -17.81 19.16
C SER A 57 -6.77 -18.27 20.53
N ILE A 58 -5.82 -17.54 21.13
CA ILE A 58 -5.30 -17.83 22.47
C ILE A 58 -6.36 -17.52 23.53
N LEU A 59 -7.11 -16.42 23.40
CA LEU A 59 -8.17 -16.02 24.34
C LEU A 59 -9.25 -17.11 24.49
N ALA A 60 -9.56 -17.80 23.40
CA ALA A 60 -10.51 -18.91 23.40
C ALA A 60 -9.97 -20.21 24.07
N MET A 61 -8.66 -20.31 24.30
CA MET A 61 -8.06 -21.47 24.95
C MET A 61 -8.29 -21.47 26.47
N PRO A 62 -8.29 -22.64 27.13
CA PRO A 62 -8.34 -22.70 28.59
C PRO A 62 -7.27 -21.82 29.24
N GLN A 63 -7.70 -20.96 30.17
CA GLN A 63 -6.84 -19.99 30.87
C GLN A 63 -6.18 -18.95 29.94
N GLY A 64 -6.61 -18.83 28.68
CA GLY A 64 -5.96 -17.99 27.69
C GLY A 64 -4.51 -18.40 27.43
N ALA A 65 -4.22 -19.71 27.49
CA ALA A 65 -2.88 -20.25 27.36
C ALA A 65 -2.84 -21.39 26.34
N PHE A 66 -1.77 -21.43 25.54
CA PHE A 66 -1.53 -22.45 24.53
C PHE A 66 -0.08 -22.94 24.62
N SER A 67 0.11 -24.23 24.93
CA SER A 67 1.43 -24.83 25.11
C SER A 67 1.77 -25.81 23.99
N PHE A 68 2.89 -25.60 23.32
CA PHE A 68 3.32 -26.36 22.14
C PHE A 68 4.82 -26.64 22.16
N THR A 69 5.26 -27.70 21.50
CA THR A 69 6.67 -27.96 21.20
C THR A 69 7.08 -27.27 19.90
N GLU A 70 8.38 -27.19 19.65
CA GLU A 70 8.90 -26.72 18.36
C GLU A 70 8.34 -27.52 17.17
N ALA A 71 8.19 -28.84 17.31
CA ALA A 71 7.61 -29.69 16.26
C ALA A 71 6.11 -29.42 16.02
N GLU A 72 5.37 -29.08 17.08
CA GLU A 72 3.94 -28.73 17.01
C GLU A 72 3.72 -27.31 16.46
N ALA A 73 4.73 -26.44 16.47
CA ALA A 73 4.60 -25.06 15.98
C ALA A 73 4.18 -25.00 14.50
N ALA A 74 4.64 -25.95 13.69
CA ALA A 74 4.27 -26.06 12.28
C ALA A 74 2.79 -26.38 12.05
N GLU A 75 2.09 -26.95 13.04
CA GLU A 75 0.64 -27.23 12.99
C GLU A 75 -0.19 -25.96 13.25
N HIS A 76 0.47 -24.89 13.71
CA HIS A 76 -0.15 -23.61 14.05
C HIS A 76 0.57 -22.43 13.37
N PRO A 77 0.69 -22.42 12.03
CA PRO A 77 1.46 -21.41 11.31
C PRO A 77 0.90 -19.98 11.45
N GLY A 78 -0.37 -19.86 11.86
CA GLY A 78 -1.00 -18.57 12.13
C GLY A 78 -0.89 -18.08 13.58
N LEU A 79 -0.25 -18.84 14.48
CA LEU A 79 -0.05 -18.45 15.87
C LEU A 79 1.23 -17.61 15.98
N MET A 80 1.06 -16.30 15.89
CA MET A 80 2.15 -15.35 16.02
C MET A 80 2.01 -14.56 17.31
N VAL A 81 2.92 -14.83 18.25
CA VAL A 81 2.85 -14.30 19.62
C VAL A 81 3.56 -12.96 19.67
N TYR A 82 2.79 -11.89 19.83
CA TYR A 82 3.30 -10.52 19.88
C TYR A 82 3.00 -9.86 21.21
N ALA A 83 4.03 -9.20 21.75
CA ALA A 83 3.88 -8.29 22.87
C ALA A 83 3.19 -6.99 22.37
N PRO A 84 2.38 -6.30 23.20
CA PRO A 84 2.29 -6.48 24.66
C PRO A 84 1.22 -7.45 25.15
N TYR A 85 0.20 -7.78 24.36
CA TYR A 85 -1.04 -8.47 24.82
C TYR A 85 -0.94 -10.00 24.84
N THR A 86 0.06 -10.59 24.20
CA THR A 86 0.41 -12.01 24.37
C THR A 86 1.87 -12.14 24.80
N ARG A 87 2.19 -13.16 25.63
CA ARG A 87 3.56 -13.46 26.07
C ARG A 87 3.93 -14.89 25.71
N LEU A 88 5.17 -15.10 25.30
CA LEU A 88 5.73 -16.42 25.01
C LEU A 88 6.75 -16.80 26.08
N TYR A 89 6.55 -17.96 26.69
CA TYR A 89 7.46 -18.54 27.68
C TYR A 89 8.00 -19.87 27.17
N LEU A 90 9.28 -20.14 27.35
CA LEU A 90 9.88 -21.46 27.11
C LEU A 90 10.24 -22.10 28.45
N HIS A 91 9.67 -23.27 28.72
CA HIS A 91 9.97 -24.04 29.93
C HIS A 91 10.01 -25.54 29.62
N GLU A 92 11.08 -26.21 30.06
CA GLU A 92 11.29 -27.66 29.87
C GLU A 92 11.06 -28.13 28.41
N GLY A 93 11.52 -27.34 27.43
CA GLY A 93 11.39 -27.65 26.00
C GLY A 93 10.00 -27.44 25.41
N ARG A 94 9.07 -26.83 26.16
CA ARG A 94 7.74 -26.43 25.66
C ARG A 94 7.59 -24.91 25.67
N PHE A 95 7.10 -24.39 24.55
CA PHE A 95 6.63 -23.02 24.45
C PHE A 95 5.23 -22.92 25.05
N THR A 96 4.93 -21.80 25.70
CA THR A 96 3.59 -21.45 26.19
C THR A 96 3.31 -20.01 25.84
N ALA A 97 2.39 -19.82 24.90
CA ALA A 97 1.80 -18.52 24.60
C ALA A 97 0.66 -18.28 25.60
N ILE A 98 0.63 -17.13 26.25
CA ILE A 98 -0.39 -16.80 27.25
C ILE A 98 -0.83 -15.35 27.13
N ILE A 99 -2.13 -15.11 27.27
CA ILE A 99 -2.68 -13.77 27.51
C ILE A 99 -2.61 -13.52 29.02
N PRO A 100 -1.84 -12.50 29.47
CA PRO A 100 -1.78 -12.10 30.87
C PRO A 100 -3.16 -11.95 31.51
N ASP A 101 -3.29 -12.36 32.77
CA ASP A 101 -4.56 -12.35 33.51
C ASP A 101 -5.20 -10.96 33.53
N GLU A 102 -4.38 -9.91 33.63
CA GLU A 102 -4.84 -8.52 33.57
C GLU A 102 -5.59 -8.19 32.27
N TYR A 103 -5.14 -8.71 31.12
CA TYR A 103 -5.82 -8.52 29.84
C TYR A 103 -7.03 -9.43 29.69
N ARG A 104 -6.99 -10.66 30.23
CA ARG A 104 -8.17 -11.53 30.25
C ARG A 104 -9.31 -10.92 31.07
N GLN A 105 -8.99 -10.28 32.20
CA GLN A 105 -9.97 -9.53 33.00
C GLN A 105 -10.46 -8.29 32.27
N ALA A 106 -9.57 -7.53 31.62
CA ALA A 106 -9.96 -6.37 30.81
C ALA A 106 -10.94 -6.75 29.68
N MET A 107 -10.77 -7.93 29.07
CA MET A 107 -11.70 -8.45 28.06
C MET A 107 -13.13 -8.64 28.56
N GLU A 108 -13.38 -8.78 29.87
CA GLU A 108 -14.75 -8.83 30.42
C GLU A 108 -15.52 -7.52 30.22
N HIS A 109 -14.81 -6.42 29.96
CA HIS A 109 -15.37 -5.09 29.71
C HIS A 109 -15.34 -4.68 28.23
N ILE A 110 -14.85 -5.53 27.34
CA ILE A 110 -14.73 -5.25 25.90
C ILE A 110 -15.79 -6.04 25.14
N ASP A 111 -16.62 -5.36 24.37
CA ASP A 111 -17.50 -5.99 23.39
C ASP A 111 -16.66 -6.45 22.18
N LEU A 112 -16.34 -7.74 22.14
CA LEU A 112 -15.51 -8.31 21.08
C LEU A 112 -16.19 -8.22 19.70
N ASP A 113 -17.51 -8.36 19.63
CA ASP A 113 -18.24 -8.25 18.36
C ASP A 113 -18.20 -6.81 17.84
N ASP A 114 -18.28 -5.83 18.73
CA ASP A 114 -18.11 -4.43 18.36
C ASP A 114 -16.70 -4.10 17.90
N LEU A 115 -15.70 -4.60 18.63
CA LEU A 115 -14.29 -4.47 18.25
C LEU A 115 -14.03 -5.05 16.85
N GLU A 116 -14.59 -6.22 16.54
CA GLU A 116 -14.49 -6.82 15.20
C GLU A 116 -15.14 -5.97 14.11
N ARG A 117 -16.33 -5.39 14.38
CA ARG A 117 -16.98 -4.47 13.44
C ARG A 117 -16.13 -3.21 13.20
N GLN A 118 -15.56 -2.63 14.25
CA GLN A 118 -14.69 -1.46 14.14
C GLN A 118 -13.41 -1.79 13.34
N ARG A 119 -12.81 -2.96 13.56
CA ARG A 119 -11.65 -3.42 12.79
C ARG A 119 -11.98 -3.64 11.31
N SER A 120 -13.07 -4.32 11.00
CA SER A 120 -13.50 -4.53 9.60
C SER A 120 -13.77 -3.21 8.87
N ARG A 121 -14.35 -2.24 9.59
CA ARG A 121 -14.52 -0.86 9.09
C ARG A 121 -13.18 -0.18 8.83
N ALA A 122 -12.22 -0.29 9.75
CA ALA A 122 -10.88 0.25 9.59
C ALA A 122 -10.13 -0.39 8.42
N GLU A 123 -10.19 -1.72 8.28
CA GLU A 123 -9.60 -2.48 7.18
C GLU A 123 -10.16 -2.01 5.82
N SER A 124 -11.48 -1.74 5.73
CA SER A 124 -12.08 -1.21 4.50
C SER A 124 -11.58 0.19 4.14
N ILE A 125 -11.30 1.04 5.14
CA ILE A 125 -10.75 2.39 4.93
C ILE A 125 -9.30 2.30 4.43
N VAL A 126 -8.50 1.42 5.03
CA VAL A 126 -7.09 1.22 4.66
C VAL A 126 -7.00 0.64 3.25
N HIS A 127 -7.70 -0.46 2.98
CA HIS A 127 -7.72 -1.14 1.68
C HIS A 127 -8.09 -0.19 0.54
N LEU A 128 -9.16 0.58 0.70
CA LEU A 128 -9.51 1.58 -0.32
C LEU A 128 -8.53 2.76 -0.38
N GLY A 129 -7.82 3.05 0.70
CA GLY A 129 -6.70 3.99 0.66
C GLY A 129 -5.60 3.50 -0.28
N GLU A 130 -5.23 2.22 -0.17
CA GLU A 130 -4.21 1.52 -0.99
C GLU A 130 -4.62 1.51 -2.46
N VAL A 131 -5.79 0.94 -2.78
CA VAL A 131 -6.34 0.91 -4.15
C VAL A 131 -6.33 2.29 -4.81
N LEU A 132 -6.70 3.33 -4.06
CA LEU A 132 -6.81 4.67 -4.59
C LEU A 132 -5.46 5.36 -4.79
N VAL A 133 -4.46 5.13 -3.94
CA VAL A 133 -3.13 5.71 -4.17
C VAL A 133 -2.43 5.03 -5.34
N ASP A 134 -2.65 3.73 -5.57
CA ASP A 134 -2.07 3.02 -6.72
C ASP A 134 -2.65 3.58 -8.03
N PHE A 135 -3.94 3.91 -8.02
CA PHE A 135 -4.63 4.38 -9.22
C PHE A 135 -4.44 5.88 -9.46
N CYS A 136 -4.42 6.69 -8.40
CA CYS A 136 -4.44 8.16 -8.51
C CYS A 136 -3.13 8.83 -8.10
N GLY A 137 -2.22 8.15 -7.42
CA GLY A 137 -0.98 8.70 -6.87
C GLY A 137 -1.16 9.59 -5.64
N ILE A 138 -2.23 10.39 -5.61
CA ILE A 138 -2.61 11.26 -4.50
C ILE A 138 -4.14 11.29 -4.35
N VAL A 139 -4.65 11.15 -3.13
CA VAL A 139 -6.09 11.18 -2.84
C VAL A 139 -6.39 11.92 -1.55
N SER A 140 -7.41 12.80 -1.57
CA SER A 140 -7.85 13.48 -0.36
C SER A 140 -8.62 12.54 0.57
N ILE A 141 -8.56 12.77 1.89
CA ILE A 141 -9.37 11.99 2.85
C ILE A 141 -10.87 12.05 2.51
N GLN A 142 -11.35 13.19 2.02
CA GLN A 142 -12.74 13.33 1.58
C GLN A 142 -13.04 12.47 0.33
N GLY A 143 -12.12 12.41 -0.63
CA GLY A 143 -12.22 11.56 -1.81
C GLY A 143 -12.30 10.09 -1.44
N LEU A 144 -11.42 9.62 -0.54
CA LEU A 144 -11.47 8.28 0.03
C LEU A 144 -12.80 8.01 0.71
N ALA A 145 -13.27 8.92 1.57
CA ALA A 145 -14.53 8.73 2.30
C ALA A 145 -15.74 8.52 1.37
N ALA A 146 -15.76 9.22 0.22
CA ALA A 146 -16.77 9.02 -0.80
C ALA A 146 -16.70 7.63 -1.45
N ARG A 147 -15.48 7.11 -1.71
CA ARG A 147 -15.26 5.76 -2.28
C ARG A 147 -15.65 4.66 -1.29
N VAL A 148 -15.34 4.85 -0.01
CA VAL A 148 -15.77 3.94 1.06
C VAL A 148 -17.30 3.89 1.16
N GLN A 149 -17.97 5.04 1.02
CA GLN A 149 -19.43 5.07 0.99
C GLN A 149 -20.03 4.35 -0.21
N GLU A 150 -19.38 4.45 -1.37
CA GLU A 150 -19.80 3.78 -2.61
C GLU A 150 -19.71 2.25 -2.50
N LEU A 151 -18.58 1.72 -2.01
CA LEU A 151 -18.30 0.28 -2.01
C LEU A 151 -18.72 -0.44 -0.72
N HIS A 152 -18.60 0.21 0.45
CA HIS A 152 -18.88 -0.41 1.76
C HIS A 152 -20.12 0.15 2.45
N GLY A 153 -20.78 1.16 1.87
CA GLY A 153 -22.05 1.67 2.37
C GLY A 153 -21.95 2.56 3.61
N PHE A 154 -20.75 3.01 4.00
CA PHE A 154 -20.55 3.94 5.10
C PHE A 154 -19.58 5.07 4.76
N THR A 155 -19.73 6.22 5.41
CA THR A 155 -18.77 7.32 5.30
C THR A 155 -17.92 7.39 6.56
N PRO A 156 -16.59 7.27 6.48
CA PRO A 156 -15.72 7.53 7.63
C PRO A 156 -15.67 9.02 7.95
N GLY A 157 -15.59 9.35 9.24
CA GLY A 157 -15.28 10.72 9.65
C GLY A 157 -13.83 11.07 9.28
N GLU A 158 -13.53 12.34 9.00
CA GLU A 158 -12.17 12.76 8.61
C GLU A 158 -11.11 12.38 9.67
N ASP A 159 -11.42 12.62 10.94
CA ASP A 159 -10.55 12.28 12.06
C ASP A 159 -10.41 10.77 12.30
N GLU A 160 -11.47 10.01 12.01
CA GLU A 160 -11.46 8.55 12.03
C GLU A 160 -10.51 8.03 10.94
N ALA A 161 -10.77 8.41 9.69
CA ALA A 161 -9.96 8.01 8.54
C ALA A 161 -8.49 8.37 8.74
N ARG A 162 -8.19 9.61 9.15
CA ARG A 162 -6.81 10.06 9.39
C ARG A 162 -6.10 9.21 10.45
N ARG A 163 -6.75 8.91 11.58
CA ARG A 163 -6.13 8.08 12.63
C ARG A 163 -5.90 6.65 12.15
N THR A 164 -6.90 6.05 11.52
CA THR A 164 -6.84 4.69 10.96
C THR A 164 -5.71 4.57 9.94
N LEU A 165 -5.67 5.47 8.95
CA LEU A 165 -4.64 5.49 7.91
C LEU A 165 -3.25 5.74 8.51
N ALA A 166 -3.12 6.66 9.46
CA ALA A 166 -1.85 6.92 10.12
C ALA A 166 -1.34 5.72 10.92
N ALA A 167 -2.24 4.95 11.53
CA ALA A 167 -1.90 3.73 12.27
C ALA A 167 -1.43 2.63 11.29
N ALA A 168 -2.15 2.43 10.18
CA ALA A 168 -1.77 1.48 9.13
C ALA A 168 -0.40 1.83 8.53
N ALA A 169 -0.22 3.08 8.08
CA ALA A 169 1.05 3.54 7.50
C ALA A 169 2.23 3.32 8.44
N ARG A 170 2.08 3.62 9.75
CA ARG A 170 3.14 3.38 10.75
C ARG A 170 3.44 1.90 10.97
N ARG A 171 2.42 1.04 10.96
CA ARG A 171 2.55 -0.40 11.20
C ARG A 171 3.34 -1.08 10.09
N GLU A 172 3.18 -0.60 8.87
CA GLU A 172 3.75 -1.23 7.68
C GLU A 172 5.04 -0.58 7.21
N MET A 173 5.54 0.48 7.88
CA MET A 173 6.82 1.10 7.51
C MET A 173 7.99 0.09 7.50
N PRO A 174 8.91 0.18 6.51
CA PRO A 174 8.94 1.14 5.40
C PRO A 174 8.12 0.73 4.16
N TYR A 175 7.31 -0.32 4.24
CA TYR A 175 6.59 -0.96 3.13
C TYR A 175 5.12 -0.55 3.01
N ALA A 176 4.68 0.48 3.73
CA ALA A 176 3.30 0.98 3.60
C ALA A 176 3.05 1.47 2.17
N ALA A 177 1.89 1.15 1.60
CA ALA A 177 1.53 1.56 0.23
C ALA A 177 1.34 3.09 0.08
N PHE A 178 1.08 3.79 1.19
CA PHE A 178 0.90 5.23 1.21
C PHE A 178 1.54 5.91 2.44
N GLU A 179 1.75 7.21 2.30
CA GLU A 179 2.03 8.11 3.40
C GLU A 179 0.94 9.19 3.53
N LEU A 180 0.76 9.73 4.74
CA LEU A 180 -0.11 10.89 4.93
C LEU A 180 0.68 12.17 4.67
N TRP A 181 0.25 12.91 3.66
CA TRP A 181 0.80 14.20 3.30
C TRP A 181 -0.19 15.31 3.66
N ARG A 182 0.36 16.42 4.16
CA ARG A 182 -0.40 17.62 4.49
C ARG A 182 0.13 18.73 3.59
N ASP A 183 -0.77 19.32 2.81
CA ASP A 183 -0.42 20.34 1.85
C ASP A 183 0.19 21.57 2.58
N PRO A 184 1.48 21.90 2.36
CA PRO A 184 2.12 23.02 3.04
C PRO A 184 1.71 24.39 2.47
N GLN A 185 1.10 24.44 1.28
CA GLN A 185 0.70 25.67 0.58
C GLN A 185 -0.82 25.87 0.53
N GLY A 186 -1.61 24.82 0.80
CA GLY A 186 -3.07 24.81 0.72
C GLY A 186 -3.80 25.07 2.04
N ASP A 187 -5.08 24.72 2.05
CA ASP A 187 -6.02 24.89 3.18
C ASP A 187 -5.82 23.90 4.33
N ASP A 188 -4.59 23.43 4.54
CA ASP A 188 -4.24 22.53 5.63
C ASP A 188 -4.86 21.12 5.55
N ALA A 189 -5.33 20.74 4.35
CA ALA A 189 -6.00 19.46 4.10
C ALA A 189 -5.02 18.28 4.08
N TRP A 190 -5.53 17.11 4.46
CA TRP A 190 -4.79 15.85 4.46
C TRP A 190 -5.08 15.01 3.22
N TYR A 191 -4.02 14.40 2.72
CA TYR A 191 -4.03 13.51 1.56
C TYR A 191 -3.29 12.23 1.91
N LEU A 192 -3.66 11.15 1.24
CA LEU A 192 -2.82 9.99 1.05
C LEU A 192 -1.98 10.25 -0.20
N VAL A 193 -0.69 9.96 -0.13
CA VAL A 193 0.21 9.95 -1.29
C VAL A 193 0.79 8.56 -1.42
N HIS A 194 0.93 8.08 -2.64
CA HIS A 194 1.56 6.81 -2.93
C HIS A 194 2.98 6.77 -2.33
N SER A 195 3.39 5.60 -1.83
CA SER A 195 4.64 5.41 -1.10
C SER A 195 5.89 5.86 -1.85
N SER A 196 5.91 5.72 -3.18
CA SER A 196 7.02 6.20 -4.02
C SER A 196 7.16 7.72 -4.05
N LEU A 197 6.12 8.46 -3.66
CA LEU A 197 6.11 9.91 -3.46
C LEU A 197 6.22 10.31 -1.99
N GLY A 198 6.32 9.34 -1.07
CA GLY A 198 6.45 9.54 0.37
C GLY A 198 7.83 10.02 0.80
N ASP A 199 7.93 10.56 2.03
CA ASP A 199 9.22 11.01 2.58
C ASP A 199 10.22 9.85 2.70
N HIS A 200 9.78 8.62 2.96
CA HIS A 200 10.68 7.47 3.06
C HIS A 200 11.33 7.16 1.72
N ALA A 201 10.56 7.18 0.61
CA ALA A 201 11.10 6.99 -0.73
C ALA A 201 12.09 8.08 -1.10
N LEU A 202 11.80 9.35 -0.77
CA LEU A 202 12.72 10.46 -1.03
C LEU A 202 14.05 10.33 -0.27
N VAL A 203 13.99 9.94 1.00
CA VAL A 203 15.21 9.69 1.80
C VAL A 203 16.03 8.55 1.19
N ASP A 204 15.36 7.49 0.74
CA ASP A 204 16.03 6.37 0.07
C ASP A 204 16.66 6.76 -1.28
N ILE A 205 15.99 7.62 -2.07
CA ILE A 205 16.54 8.19 -3.31
C ILE A 205 17.82 8.98 -3.04
N VAL A 206 17.82 9.85 -2.02
CA VAL A 206 19.01 10.62 -1.61
C VAL A 206 20.12 9.67 -1.18
N ARG A 207 19.81 8.68 -0.32
CA ARG A 207 20.76 7.64 0.12
C ARG A 207 21.41 6.92 -1.08
N ARG A 208 20.62 6.41 -2.03
CA ARG A 208 21.12 5.72 -3.24
C ARG A 208 21.91 6.63 -4.16
N SER A 209 21.54 7.91 -4.27
CA SER A 209 22.31 8.90 -5.04
C SER A 209 23.71 9.07 -4.44
N MET A 210 23.79 9.18 -3.12
CA MET A 210 25.06 9.30 -2.43
C MET A 210 25.91 8.04 -2.50
N GLU A 211 25.31 6.85 -2.36
CA GLU A 211 26.03 5.58 -2.51
C GLU A 211 26.71 5.49 -3.89
N ARG A 212 26.00 5.87 -4.96
CA ARG A 212 26.59 5.93 -6.31
C ARG A 212 27.72 6.95 -6.44
N GLU A 213 27.56 8.12 -5.83
CA GLU A 213 28.65 9.12 -5.80
C GLU A 213 29.88 8.60 -5.06
N ILE A 214 29.69 7.94 -3.92
CA ILE A 214 30.76 7.36 -3.10
C ILE A 214 31.45 6.22 -3.86
N ASP A 215 30.69 5.31 -4.48
CA ASP A 215 31.23 4.17 -5.22
C ASP A 215 32.03 4.61 -6.47
N ALA A 216 31.72 5.77 -7.04
CA ALA A 216 32.47 6.34 -8.16
C ALA A 216 33.81 6.98 -7.75
N ILE A 217 34.08 7.11 -6.46
CA ILE A 217 35.29 7.76 -5.94
C ILE A 217 36.39 6.71 -5.74
N ASP A 218 37.52 6.88 -6.43
CA ASP A 218 38.76 6.15 -6.16
C ASP A 218 39.44 6.71 -4.89
N PHE A 219 38.86 6.38 -3.74
CA PHE A 219 39.23 6.97 -2.44
C PHE A 219 40.70 6.76 -2.10
N ASP A 220 41.25 5.60 -2.42
CA ASP A 220 42.64 5.23 -2.12
C ASP A 220 43.66 6.01 -2.97
N SER A 221 43.23 6.56 -4.11
CA SER A 221 44.07 7.41 -4.97
C SER A 221 44.16 8.87 -4.51
N MET A 222 43.29 9.30 -3.58
CA MET A 222 43.19 10.68 -3.11
C MET A 222 44.27 11.03 -2.08
N SER A 223 44.63 12.31 -1.98
CA SER A 223 45.50 12.78 -0.89
C SER A 223 44.76 12.73 0.46
N PRO A 224 45.49 12.63 1.59
CA PRO A 224 44.87 12.64 2.92
C PRO A 224 44.00 13.88 3.19
N GLN A 225 44.32 15.04 2.60
CA GLN A 225 43.51 16.25 2.72
C GLN A 225 42.17 16.12 1.98
N GLU A 226 42.19 15.56 0.77
CA GLU A 226 40.98 15.35 -0.03
C GLU A 226 40.07 14.29 0.61
N GLN A 227 40.65 13.21 1.13
CA GLN A 227 39.92 12.18 1.89
C GLN A 227 39.21 12.78 3.11
N ALA A 228 39.91 13.62 3.90
CA ALA A 228 39.34 14.27 5.07
C ALA A 228 38.18 15.21 4.72
N ALA A 229 38.32 16.00 3.66
CA ALA A 229 37.26 16.89 3.18
C ALA A 229 36.02 16.12 2.68
N LEU A 230 36.23 14.98 2.02
CA LEU A 230 35.14 14.12 1.55
C LEU A 230 34.35 13.51 2.72
N ILE A 231 35.05 13.00 3.74
CA ILE A 231 34.44 12.48 4.96
C ILE A 231 33.64 13.58 5.66
N GLU A 232 34.19 14.79 5.77
CA GLU A 232 33.50 15.92 6.40
C GLU A 232 32.22 16.30 5.66
N ARG A 233 32.23 16.32 4.31
CA ARG A 233 31.05 16.60 3.50
C ARG A 233 29.92 15.59 3.75
N TYR A 234 30.22 14.30 3.74
CA TYR A 234 29.19 13.27 3.94
C TYR A 234 28.81 13.05 5.40
N ALA A 235 29.63 13.51 6.35
CA ALA A 235 29.28 13.60 7.77
C ALA A 235 28.44 14.87 8.09
N ASP A 236 28.35 15.83 7.18
CA ASP A 236 27.58 17.06 7.37
C ASP A 236 26.07 16.83 7.20
N SER A 237 25.38 16.76 8.34
CA SER A 237 23.93 16.67 8.39
C SER A 237 23.19 17.82 7.67
N ALA A 238 23.82 19.00 7.51
CA ALA A 238 23.22 20.11 6.79
C ALA A 238 23.17 19.86 5.27
N TYR A 239 24.19 19.21 4.71
CA TYR A 239 24.20 18.80 3.31
C TYR A 239 23.09 17.78 3.03
N LEU A 240 23.01 16.74 3.87
CA LEU A 240 21.96 15.71 3.77
C LEU A 240 20.55 16.30 3.85
N LEU A 241 20.33 17.21 4.82
CA LEU A 241 19.05 17.86 4.99
C LEU A 241 18.69 18.72 3.78
N HIS A 242 19.68 19.39 3.17
CA HIS A 242 19.46 20.19 1.97
C HIS A 242 19.01 19.33 0.78
N GLU A 243 19.68 18.21 0.52
CA GLU A 243 19.32 17.27 -0.56
C GLU A 243 17.90 16.73 -0.38
N VAL A 244 17.54 16.31 0.85
CA VAL A 244 16.17 15.84 1.16
C VAL A 244 15.15 16.96 0.95
N GLN A 245 15.43 18.18 1.42
CA GLN A 245 14.53 19.33 1.24
C GLN A 245 14.33 19.70 -0.24
N GLU A 246 15.36 19.57 -1.06
CA GLU A 246 15.25 19.78 -2.50
C GLU A 246 14.32 18.73 -3.13
N LYS A 247 14.49 17.46 -2.79
CA LYS A 247 13.61 16.36 -3.25
C LYS A 247 12.17 16.54 -2.78
N GLN A 248 11.96 16.93 -1.53
CA GLN A 248 10.64 17.27 -1.00
C GLN A 248 9.99 18.41 -1.79
N SER A 249 10.76 19.45 -2.11
CA SER A 249 10.26 20.58 -2.91
C SER A 249 9.91 20.18 -4.35
N GLN A 250 10.66 19.24 -4.95
CA GLN A 250 10.37 18.68 -6.28
C GLN A 250 9.07 17.85 -6.23
N ARG A 251 8.95 16.96 -5.24
CA ARG A 251 7.73 16.16 -5.00
C ARG A 251 6.52 17.06 -4.79
N ASP A 252 6.59 18.06 -3.91
CA ASP A 252 5.42 18.92 -3.62
C ASP A 252 4.90 19.62 -4.88
N ARG A 253 5.79 20.08 -5.77
CA ARG A 253 5.37 20.62 -7.06
C ARG A 253 4.64 19.58 -7.92
N TYR A 254 5.18 18.37 -8.01
CA TYR A 254 4.56 17.29 -8.76
C TYR A 254 3.18 16.90 -8.20
N LEU A 255 3.04 16.81 -6.87
CA LEU A 255 1.75 16.57 -6.22
C LEU A 255 0.73 17.67 -6.54
N HIS A 256 1.14 18.93 -6.54
CA HIS A 256 0.27 20.03 -6.96
C HIS A 256 -0.13 19.95 -8.44
N ASP A 257 0.79 19.54 -9.32
CA ASP A 257 0.49 19.32 -10.74
C ASP A 257 -0.52 18.17 -10.92
N LEU A 258 -0.35 17.05 -10.20
CA LEU A 258 -1.31 15.94 -10.18
C LEU A 258 -2.68 16.40 -9.67
N MET A 259 -2.73 17.15 -8.57
CA MET A 259 -3.98 17.71 -8.04
C MET A 259 -4.67 18.66 -9.04
N ALA A 260 -3.91 19.38 -9.86
CA ALA A 260 -4.48 20.22 -10.92
C ALA A 260 -5.07 19.36 -12.05
N LEU A 261 -4.35 18.33 -12.50
CA LEU A 261 -4.84 17.37 -13.49
C LEU A 261 -6.10 16.65 -13.00
N HIS A 262 -6.15 16.25 -11.74
CA HIS A 262 -7.33 15.61 -11.15
C HIS A 262 -8.56 16.51 -11.21
N ARG A 263 -8.40 17.81 -10.90
CA ARG A 263 -9.49 18.79 -10.99
C ARG A 263 -9.99 18.96 -12.42
N GLU A 264 -9.12 18.87 -13.43
CA GLU A 264 -9.56 18.88 -14.84
C GLU A 264 -10.44 17.67 -15.17
N LYS A 265 -10.24 16.54 -14.48
CA LYS A 265 -11.06 15.31 -14.64
C LYS A 265 -12.33 15.31 -13.80
N ASP A 266 -12.57 16.28 -12.92
CA ASP A 266 -13.80 16.35 -12.12
C ASP A 266 -15.08 16.34 -12.99
N ALA A 267 -15.00 16.89 -14.21
CA ALA A 267 -16.10 16.88 -15.17
C ALA A 267 -16.46 15.46 -15.68
N GLU A 268 -15.48 14.55 -15.70
CA GLU A 268 -15.72 13.14 -16.05
C GLU A 268 -16.38 12.37 -14.92
N GLY A 269 -16.32 12.93 -13.71
CA GLY A 269 -16.66 12.26 -12.47
C GLY A 269 -15.54 11.34 -12.00
N PRO A 270 -15.71 10.75 -10.82
CA PRO A 270 -14.73 9.83 -10.27
C PRO A 270 -14.65 8.56 -11.12
N CYS A 271 -13.45 7.98 -11.22
CA CYS A 271 -13.26 6.70 -11.87
C CYS A 271 -14.14 5.64 -11.18
N PRO A 272 -15.02 4.93 -11.92
CA PRO A 272 -15.83 3.85 -11.37
C PRO A 272 -14.92 2.73 -10.88
N LEU A 273 -15.09 2.33 -9.62
CA LEU A 273 -14.38 1.19 -9.07
C LEU A 273 -15.23 -0.07 -9.23
N PRO A 274 -14.72 -1.14 -9.85
CA PRO A 274 -15.36 -2.44 -9.84
C PRO A 274 -15.64 -2.92 -8.41
N ALA A 275 -16.73 -3.66 -8.21
CA ALA A 275 -17.14 -4.12 -6.89
C ALA A 275 -16.13 -5.10 -6.28
N GLU A 276 -15.37 -5.79 -7.12
CA GLU A 276 -14.30 -6.71 -6.76
C GLU A 276 -13.20 -6.00 -5.96
N LEU A 277 -12.86 -4.75 -6.32
CA LEU A 277 -11.85 -3.95 -5.62
C LEU A 277 -12.24 -3.56 -4.19
N ALA A 278 -13.47 -3.82 -3.74
CA ALA A 278 -13.85 -3.65 -2.34
C ALA A 278 -13.06 -4.60 -1.40
N GLN A 279 -12.54 -5.70 -1.93
CA GLN A 279 -11.80 -6.70 -1.14
C GLN A 279 -10.60 -7.30 -1.89
N GLN A 280 -10.59 -7.24 -3.21
CA GLN A 280 -9.48 -7.73 -4.02
C GLN A 280 -8.32 -6.73 -3.98
N ASP A 281 -7.12 -7.29 -3.90
CA ASP A 281 -5.87 -6.55 -4.04
C ASP A 281 -5.79 -5.85 -5.42
N PRO A 282 -5.37 -4.57 -5.47
CA PRO A 282 -5.36 -3.79 -6.72
C PRO A 282 -4.41 -4.36 -7.77
N PHE A 283 -3.27 -4.94 -7.36
CA PHE A 283 -2.32 -5.57 -8.27
C PHE A 283 -2.89 -6.86 -8.85
N GLU A 284 -3.50 -7.72 -8.01
CA GLU A 284 -4.17 -8.94 -8.46
C GLU A 284 -5.29 -8.62 -9.46
N TRP A 285 -6.07 -7.56 -9.22
CA TRP A 285 -7.10 -7.10 -10.13
C TRP A 285 -6.52 -6.64 -11.48
N GLN A 286 -5.42 -5.88 -11.47
CA GLN A 286 -4.72 -5.43 -12.69
C GLN A 286 -4.17 -6.61 -13.50
N ALA A 287 -3.59 -7.61 -12.83
CA ALA A 287 -3.06 -8.83 -13.46
C ALA A 287 -4.15 -9.72 -14.10
N GLN A 288 -5.42 -9.51 -13.73
CA GLN A 288 -6.58 -10.21 -14.28
C GLN A 288 -7.27 -9.45 -15.42
N LEU A 289 -6.78 -8.26 -15.78
CA LEU A 289 -7.32 -7.54 -16.93
C LEU A 289 -7.14 -8.35 -18.22
N PRO A 290 -8.09 -8.26 -19.18
CA PRO A 290 -7.98 -8.97 -20.46
C PRO A 290 -6.66 -8.70 -21.18
N GLU A 291 -6.15 -7.46 -21.12
CA GLU A 291 -4.90 -7.02 -21.73
C GLU A 291 -3.68 -7.65 -21.03
N ALA A 292 -3.69 -7.76 -19.70
CA ALA A 292 -2.62 -8.42 -18.93
C ALA A 292 -2.57 -9.92 -19.25
N ILE A 293 -3.72 -10.61 -19.22
CA ILE A 293 -3.85 -12.02 -19.60
C ILE A 293 -3.38 -12.23 -21.05
N ASN A 294 -3.74 -11.29 -21.94
CA ASN A 294 -3.41 -11.36 -23.36
C ASN A 294 -1.91 -11.17 -23.64
N LEU A 295 -1.23 -10.34 -22.86
CA LEU A 295 0.23 -10.19 -22.91
C LEU A 295 0.91 -11.44 -22.35
N ARG A 296 0.53 -11.89 -21.15
CA ARG A 296 1.08 -13.11 -20.52
C ARG A 296 1.01 -14.33 -21.44
N ASN A 297 -0.18 -14.66 -21.94
CA ASN A 297 -0.38 -15.82 -22.81
C ASN A 297 0.44 -15.73 -24.11
N TRP A 298 0.73 -14.51 -24.58
CA TRP A 298 1.57 -14.33 -25.76
C TRP A 298 3.03 -14.55 -25.42
N LEU A 299 3.51 -14.03 -24.29
CA LEU A 299 4.86 -14.27 -23.79
C LEU A 299 5.10 -15.76 -23.60
N ASP A 300 4.21 -16.48 -22.90
CA ASP A 300 4.27 -17.94 -22.71
C ASP A 300 4.44 -18.73 -24.01
N ALA A 301 3.84 -18.25 -25.10
CA ALA A 301 3.90 -18.91 -26.40
C ALA A 301 5.14 -18.53 -27.24
N HIS A 302 5.91 -17.53 -26.81
CA HIS A 302 7.06 -16.97 -27.54
C HIS A 302 8.35 -16.91 -26.71
N VAL A 303 8.36 -17.46 -25.48
CA VAL A 303 9.58 -17.68 -24.71
C VAL A 303 10.48 -18.70 -25.44
N PRO A 304 11.79 -18.45 -25.59
CA PRO A 304 12.73 -19.41 -26.19
C PRO A 304 12.77 -20.77 -25.44
N ASP A 305 12.68 -21.88 -26.18
CA ASP A 305 12.65 -23.26 -25.66
C ASP A 305 13.85 -23.65 -24.75
N ASP A 306 14.93 -22.85 -24.74
CA ASP A 306 16.15 -23.06 -23.96
C ASP A 306 16.19 -22.32 -22.61
N GLU A 307 15.24 -21.42 -22.34
CA GLU A 307 15.00 -20.82 -21.04
C GLU A 307 13.67 -21.34 -20.49
N ASP A 308 13.72 -22.43 -19.70
CA ASP A 308 12.55 -22.95 -18.96
C ASP A 308 12.34 -22.07 -17.72
N ASP A 309 11.85 -20.85 -17.94
CA ASP A 309 11.45 -19.92 -16.90
C ASP A 309 9.93 -19.98 -16.73
N MET A 310 9.46 -21.01 -16.03
CA MET A 310 8.04 -21.22 -15.69
C MET A 310 7.27 -19.97 -15.18
N LEU A 311 7.98 -18.90 -14.78
CA LEU A 311 7.42 -17.66 -14.26
C LEU A 311 7.69 -16.42 -15.14
N PHE A 312 8.40 -16.50 -16.25
CA PHE A 312 8.82 -15.29 -16.98
C PHE A 312 7.68 -14.44 -17.47
N ALA A 313 6.66 -15.03 -18.11
CA ALA A 313 5.52 -14.26 -18.58
C ALA A 313 4.78 -13.57 -17.41
N ASP A 314 4.73 -14.21 -16.24
CA ASP A 314 4.17 -13.64 -15.03
C ASP A 314 5.07 -12.53 -14.46
N ASP A 315 6.38 -12.72 -14.41
CA ASP A 315 7.36 -11.76 -13.91
C ASP A 315 7.37 -10.49 -14.78
N VAL A 316 7.36 -10.64 -16.11
CA VAL A 316 7.28 -9.53 -17.07
C VAL A 316 6.01 -8.71 -16.87
N VAL A 317 4.84 -9.38 -16.80
CA VAL A 317 3.58 -8.67 -16.64
C VAL A 317 3.52 -8.00 -15.27
N SER A 318 4.04 -8.66 -14.23
CA SER A 318 4.14 -8.12 -12.88
C SER A 318 4.99 -6.85 -12.85
N GLU A 319 6.19 -6.88 -13.42
CA GLU A 319 7.08 -5.71 -13.44
C GLU A 319 6.46 -4.54 -14.21
N LEU A 320 5.77 -4.79 -15.32
CA LEU A 320 5.06 -3.73 -16.05
C LEU A 320 3.92 -3.12 -15.21
N ILE A 321 3.20 -3.92 -14.44
CA ILE A 321 2.17 -3.42 -13.51
C ILE A 321 2.82 -2.61 -12.38
N GLU A 322 3.90 -3.10 -11.76
CA GLU A 322 4.61 -2.37 -10.70
C GLU A 322 5.17 -1.02 -11.21
N VAL A 323 5.67 -0.98 -12.45
CA VAL A 323 6.11 0.25 -13.09
C VAL A 323 4.94 1.22 -13.30
N ASN A 324 3.73 0.71 -13.60
CA ASN A 324 2.52 1.52 -13.64
C ASN A 324 2.22 2.15 -12.28
N GLU A 325 2.27 1.34 -11.22
CA GLU A 325 1.89 1.72 -9.86
C GLU A 325 2.92 2.66 -9.23
N THR A 326 4.17 2.63 -9.69
CA THR A 326 5.24 3.44 -9.11
C THR A 326 5.60 4.67 -9.93
N SER A 327 5.05 4.83 -11.14
CA SER A 327 5.36 5.95 -12.04
C SER A 327 4.13 6.55 -12.73
N GLY A 328 4.04 7.89 -12.70
CA GLY A 328 3.15 8.65 -13.58
C GLY A 328 3.74 8.89 -14.98
N GLU A 329 4.99 8.49 -15.23
CA GLU A 329 5.66 8.79 -16.49
C GLU A 329 5.39 7.73 -17.57
N PRO A 330 4.78 8.09 -18.71
CA PRO A 330 4.50 7.14 -19.80
C PRO A 330 5.75 6.42 -20.35
N ASN A 331 6.93 7.05 -20.24
CA ASN A 331 8.18 6.49 -20.74
C ASN A 331 8.76 5.40 -19.82
N ALA A 332 8.37 5.36 -18.54
CA ALA A 332 8.85 4.35 -17.61
C ALA A 332 8.49 2.93 -18.09
N PHE A 333 7.29 2.78 -18.67
CA PHE A 333 6.81 1.53 -19.28
C PHE A 333 7.73 1.02 -20.39
N LEU A 334 8.14 1.93 -21.29
CA LEU A 334 8.98 1.58 -22.45
C LEU A 334 10.44 1.35 -22.04
N ASN A 335 10.94 2.10 -21.07
CA ASN A 335 12.29 1.91 -20.54
C ASN A 335 12.40 0.59 -19.78
N SER A 336 11.45 0.27 -18.91
CA SER A 336 11.42 -1.00 -18.18
C SER A 336 11.31 -2.20 -19.14
N ALA A 337 10.43 -2.14 -20.14
CA ALA A 337 10.37 -3.17 -21.19
C ALA A 337 11.68 -3.31 -22.01
N ALA A 338 12.42 -2.22 -22.21
CA ALA A 338 13.70 -2.24 -22.89
C ALA A 338 14.84 -2.76 -22.00
N ASP A 339 14.84 -2.41 -20.71
CA ASP A 339 15.85 -2.79 -19.72
C ASP A 339 15.77 -4.28 -19.35
N MET A 340 14.59 -4.90 -19.48
CA MET A 340 14.38 -6.34 -19.29
C MET A 340 14.81 -7.21 -20.48
N ASP A 341 15.47 -6.66 -21.50
CA ASP A 341 15.83 -7.36 -22.76
C ASP A 341 14.61 -7.98 -23.50
N GLN A 342 13.37 -7.65 -23.13
CA GLN A 342 12.15 -8.22 -23.72
C GLN A 342 11.97 -7.86 -25.21
N LEU A 343 12.60 -6.77 -25.64
CA LEU A 343 12.61 -6.34 -27.03
C LEU A 343 13.59 -7.17 -27.89
N THR A 344 14.45 -8.00 -27.28
CA THR A 344 15.45 -8.83 -27.98
C THR A 344 15.12 -10.33 -27.94
N LEU A 345 14.16 -10.76 -27.10
CA LEU A 345 13.77 -12.18 -26.92
C LEU A 345 12.77 -12.74 -27.95
N THR A 346 12.15 -11.89 -28.78
CA THR A 346 11.10 -12.32 -29.72
C THR A 346 11.41 -11.88 -31.16
N GLU A 347 11.10 -12.72 -32.15
CA GLU A 347 11.22 -12.37 -33.57
C GLU A 347 10.15 -11.33 -34.03
N ASP A 348 9.09 -11.08 -33.24
CA ASP A 348 7.97 -10.18 -33.57
C ASP A 348 7.85 -9.01 -32.57
N THR A 349 8.81 -8.08 -32.65
CA THR A 349 8.86 -6.87 -31.82
C THR A 349 7.61 -5.99 -31.96
N GLN A 350 6.91 -6.01 -33.11
CA GLN A 350 5.71 -5.19 -33.28
C GLN A 350 4.52 -5.75 -32.50
N ALA A 351 4.37 -7.08 -32.46
CA ALA A 351 3.29 -7.73 -31.70
C ALA A 351 3.43 -7.53 -30.19
N ILE A 352 4.64 -7.65 -29.62
CA ILE A 352 4.87 -7.41 -28.19
C ILE A 352 4.61 -5.95 -27.82
N LEU A 353 5.12 -5.00 -28.61
CA LEU A 353 4.91 -3.57 -28.39
C LEU A 353 3.41 -3.21 -28.41
N GLY A 354 2.65 -3.76 -29.34
CA GLY A 354 1.20 -3.55 -29.41
C GLY A 354 0.48 -4.03 -28.14
N ARG A 355 0.87 -5.18 -27.59
CA ARG A 355 0.29 -5.73 -26.35
C ARG A 355 0.70 -4.95 -25.10
N ILE A 356 1.96 -4.54 -25.01
CA ILE A 356 2.44 -3.67 -23.92
C ILE A 356 1.65 -2.36 -23.92
N MET A 357 1.43 -1.76 -25.10
CA MET A 357 0.61 -0.54 -25.22
C MET A 357 -0.86 -0.79 -24.90
N ALA A 358 -1.42 -1.94 -25.28
CA ALA A 358 -2.78 -2.31 -24.90
C ALA A 358 -2.94 -2.39 -23.37
N LEU A 359 -2.00 -3.06 -22.68
CA LEU A 359 -1.95 -3.11 -21.23
C LEU A 359 -1.82 -1.70 -20.62
N ALA A 360 -0.85 -0.92 -21.06
CA ALA A 360 -0.63 0.44 -20.56
C ALA A 360 -1.86 1.35 -20.69
N ASN A 361 -2.66 1.17 -21.74
CA ASN A 361 -3.90 1.93 -21.97
C ASN A 361 -5.11 1.39 -21.20
N ALA A 362 -5.03 0.15 -20.69
CA ALA A 362 -6.06 -0.47 -19.85
C ALA A 362 -5.83 -0.23 -18.36
N LEU A 363 -4.59 0.05 -17.95
CA LEU A 363 -4.24 0.34 -16.56
C LEU A 363 -4.61 1.77 -16.12
N PRO A 364 -5.00 1.98 -14.86
CA PRO A 364 -5.19 3.29 -14.25
C PRO A 364 -3.95 4.17 -14.38
N LYS A 365 -4.14 5.49 -14.54
CA LYS A 365 -3.05 6.47 -14.57
C LYS A 365 -3.29 7.60 -13.57
N TRP A 366 -2.22 8.00 -12.88
CA TRP A 366 -2.24 9.07 -11.89
C TRP A 366 -2.69 10.40 -12.50
N GLU A 367 -2.14 10.77 -13.66
CA GLU A 367 -2.47 11.99 -14.42
C GLU A 367 -3.94 12.03 -14.86
N ASN A 368 -4.56 10.87 -14.92
CA ASN A 368 -5.96 10.69 -15.31
C ASN A 368 -6.88 10.50 -14.11
N ASN A 369 -6.42 10.75 -12.87
CA ASN A 369 -7.22 10.57 -11.65
C ASN A 369 -7.81 9.16 -11.53
N GLY A 370 -6.97 8.14 -11.76
CA GLY A 370 -7.34 6.74 -11.69
C GLY A 370 -8.08 6.19 -12.91
N TRP A 371 -8.37 7.02 -13.91
CA TRP A 371 -8.93 6.53 -15.15
C TRP A 371 -7.86 5.90 -16.05
N ALA A 372 -8.19 4.75 -16.64
CA ALA A 372 -7.40 4.21 -17.74
C ALA A 372 -7.57 5.08 -19.00
N PRO A 373 -6.50 5.28 -19.81
CA PRO A 373 -6.59 6.02 -21.07
C PRO A 373 -7.72 5.52 -21.99
N ASN A 374 -7.89 4.20 -22.13
CA ASN A 374 -8.97 3.61 -22.92
C ASN A 374 -10.35 4.00 -22.36
N ALA A 375 -10.52 3.99 -21.03
CA ALA A 375 -11.80 4.33 -20.42
C ALA A 375 -12.17 5.81 -20.65
N LEU A 376 -11.20 6.73 -20.61
CA LEU A 376 -11.44 8.12 -20.99
C LEU A 376 -11.77 8.26 -22.47
N PHE A 377 -11.03 7.58 -23.34
CA PHE A 377 -11.29 7.62 -24.78
C PHE A 377 -12.69 7.09 -25.12
N GLU A 378 -13.11 5.96 -24.54
CA GLU A 378 -14.45 5.40 -24.72
C GLU A 378 -15.57 6.37 -24.31
N ARG A 379 -15.33 7.19 -23.28
CA ARG A 379 -16.26 8.23 -22.86
C ARG A 379 -16.34 9.37 -23.85
N GLU A 380 -15.20 9.81 -24.37
CA GLU A 380 -15.14 10.86 -25.38
C GLU A 380 -15.85 10.43 -26.67
N VAL A 381 -15.62 9.20 -27.14
CA VAL A 381 -16.23 8.68 -28.37
C VAL A 381 -17.63 8.10 -28.18
N GLY A 382 -18.06 7.90 -26.93
CA GLY A 382 -19.38 7.41 -26.56
C GLY A 382 -19.68 5.94 -26.90
N HIS A 383 -18.66 5.13 -27.18
CA HIS A 383 -18.79 3.70 -27.46
C HIS A 383 -17.56 2.92 -27.01
N ARG A 384 -17.71 1.62 -26.77
CA ARG A 384 -16.56 0.79 -26.41
C ARG A 384 -15.63 0.56 -27.60
N VAL A 385 -14.35 0.58 -27.29
CA VAL A 385 -13.26 0.28 -28.21
C VAL A 385 -12.76 -1.13 -27.90
N PHE A 386 -12.59 -1.93 -28.93
CA PHE A 386 -12.08 -3.29 -28.80
C PHE A 386 -10.70 -3.35 -29.44
N HIS A 387 -9.82 -4.19 -28.90
CA HIS A 387 -8.50 -4.43 -29.45
C HIS A 387 -8.38 -5.89 -29.93
N ASN A 388 -7.68 -6.08 -31.04
CA ASN A 388 -7.25 -7.39 -31.50
C ASN A 388 -6.18 -7.93 -30.53
N PRO A 389 -5.86 -9.24 -30.58
CA PRO A 389 -4.83 -9.81 -29.71
C PRO A 389 -3.48 -9.09 -29.85
N ASP A 390 -3.10 -8.64 -31.03
CA ASP A 390 -1.86 -7.88 -31.27
C ASP A 390 -1.87 -6.44 -30.72
N GLY A 391 -2.92 -6.04 -29.99
CA GLY A 391 -3.09 -4.70 -29.42
C GLY A 391 -3.63 -3.65 -30.41
N SER A 392 -3.81 -3.98 -31.68
CA SER A 392 -4.38 -3.05 -32.66
C SER A 392 -5.89 -2.85 -32.47
N GLU A 393 -6.42 -1.69 -32.83
CA GLU A 393 -7.86 -1.42 -32.73
C GLU A 393 -8.68 -2.40 -33.62
N MET A 394 -9.61 -3.12 -33.00
CA MET A 394 -10.52 -4.05 -33.65
C MET A 394 -11.66 -3.30 -34.33
N ARG A 395 -11.71 -3.37 -35.66
CA ARG A 395 -12.82 -2.85 -36.45
C ARG A 395 -14.02 -3.79 -36.36
N VAL A 396 -14.97 -3.47 -35.47
CA VAL A 396 -16.20 -4.27 -35.30
C VAL A 396 -17.31 -3.76 -36.22
N GLY A 397 -17.80 -4.62 -37.11
CA GLY A 397 -18.95 -4.29 -37.94
C GLY A 397 -20.22 -4.14 -37.10
N ARG A 398 -21.05 -3.14 -37.44
CA ARG A 398 -22.28 -2.79 -36.70
C ARG A 398 -23.26 -3.98 -36.48
N ASN A 399 -23.25 -4.98 -37.35
CA ASN A 399 -24.12 -6.16 -37.27
C ASN A 399 -23.41 -7.43 -36.77
N ASP A 400 -22.10 -7.37 -36.53
CA ASP A 400 -21.31 -8.51 -36.09
C ASP A 400 -21.59 -8.85 -34.62
N PRO A 401 -21.30 -10.07 -34.17
CA PRO A 401 -21.33 -10.41 -32.75
C PRO A 401 -20.47 -9.43 -31.95
N CYS A 402 -21.01 -8.95 -30.83
CA CYS A 402 -20.30 -8.01 -29.97
C CYS A 402 -19.11 -8.70 -29.29
N PRO A 403 -17.88 -8.16 -29.37
CA PRO A 403 -16.69 -8.84 -28.82
C PRO A 403 -16.70 -8.96 -27.29
N CYS A 404 -17.55 -8.20 -26.57
CA CYS A 404 -17.74 -8.33 -25.13
C CYS A 404 -18.38 -9.65 -24.66
N GLY A 405 -18.62 -10.61 -25.57
CA GLY A 405 -19.17 -11.93 -25.22
C GLY A 405 -20.68 -11.96 -24.93
N SER A 406 -21.40 -10.85 -25.08
CA SER A 406 -22.85 -10.78 -24.76
C SER A 406 -23.76 -11.61 -25.68
N GLY A 407 -23.24 -12.17 -26.78
CA GLY A 407 -24.01 -12.87 -27.81
C GLY A 407 -24.94 -11.97 -28.65
N LYS A 408 -24.96 -10.66 -28.40
CA LYS A 408 -25.77 -9.66 -29.14
C LYS A 408 -24.97 -9.09 -30.32
N LYS A 409 -25.66 -8.53 -31.31
CA LYS A 409 -25.01 -7.71 -32.36
C LYS A 409 -24.39 -6.45 -31.73
N TYR A 410 -23.25 -5.98 -32.24
CA TYR A 410 -22.54 -4.81 -31.69
C TYR A 410 -23.44 -3.59 -31.48
N LYS A 411 -24.24 -3.21 -32.50
CA LYS A 411 -25.23 -2.10 -32.40
C LYS A 411 -26.33 -2.26 -31.37
N LYS A 412 -26.54 -3.49 -30.88
CA LYS A 412 -27.54 -3.81 -29.85
C LYS A 412 -26.90 -3.98 -28.47
N CYS A 413 -25.58 -3.83 -28.37
CA CYS A 413 -24.79 -3.98 -27.15
C CYS A 413 -23.88 -2.76 -26.96
N CYS A 414 -22.57 -2.88 -27.21
CA CYS A 414 -21.57 -1.86 -26.87
C CYS A 414 -21.43 -0.71 -27.89
N GLY A 415 -22.08 -0.80 -29.05
CA GLY A 415 -22.12 0.28 -30.06
C GLY A 415 -23.47 1.00 -30.09
N ARG A 416 -24.06 1.20 -28.90
CA ARG A 416 -25.36 1.84 -28.72
C ARG A 416 -25.27 3.34 -28.60
#